data_AF-A0A958G8I1-F1
#
_entry.id   AF-A0A958G8I1-F1
#
_cell.length_a   1.000
_cell.length_b   1.000
_cell.length_c   1.000
_cell.angle_alpha   90.00
_cell.angle_beta   90.00
_cell.angle_gamma   90.00
#
_symmetry.space_group_name_H-M   'P 1'
#
loop_
_entity.id
_entity.type
_entity.pdbx_description
1 polymer ?
#
loop_
_entity_poly.entity_id
_entity_poly.type
_entity_poly.pdbx_seq_one_letter_code
_entity_poly.pdbx_strand_id
1 'polypeptide(L)'
;VGNRWATNTVAIESEGGKWKMKVLDGVRPFKSNDPDSSRIFWNDGGVHQNITFPVHPDPISGMHCWHQKVRIEKARTEDQYGDIFVDTEKSFEIYREWLKMARPAPGPNGLRRPLWLGRPLRPVEELFYLDKKKT
;
A
#
# COMPACT_ATOMS: atom_id res chain seq x y z
N VAL A 1 -10.24 14.84 -17.59
CA VAL A 1 -11.21 14.87 -16.46
C VAL A 1 -10.96 13.61 -15.64
N GLY A 2 -10.63 13.71 -14.35
CA GLY A 2 -10.41 12.54 -13.48
C GLY A 2 -11.68 11.71 -13.26
N ASN A 3 -11.54 10.49 -12.76
CA ASN A 3 -12.64 9.55 -12.56
C ASN A 3 -13.58 9.97 -11.40
N ARG A 4 -14.54 10.85 -11.69
CA ARG A 4 -15.51 11.38 -10.70
C ARG A 4 -16.48 10.35 -10.11
N TRP A 5 -16.45 9.10 -10.57
CA TRP A 5 -17.30 8.02 -10.05
C TRP A 5 -16.74 7.39 -8.77
N ALA A 6 -15.42 7.47 -8.57
CA ALA A 6 -14.75 6.67 -7.54
C ALA A 6 -13.47 7.32 -7.00
N THR A 7 -13.27 8.64 -7.17
CA THR A 7 -12.07 9.32 -6.66
C THR A 7 -12.43 10.50 -5.78
N ASN A 8 -11.76 10.59 -4.64
CA ASN A 8 -11.77 11.77 -3.79
C ASN A 8 -10.68 12.75 -4.24
N THR A 9 -10.96 14.05 -4.15
CA THR A 9 -9.94 15.09 -4.19
C THR A 9 -9.35 15.22 -2.79
N VAL A 10 -8.02 15.20 -2.68
CA VAL A 10 -7.32 15.23 -1.39
C VAL A 10 -6.28 16.35 -1.34
N ALA A 11 -6.09 16.94 -0.16
CA ALA A 11 -4.91 17.73 0.17
C ALA A 11 -3.85 16.80 0.75
N ILE A 12 -2.59 16.98 0.35
CA ILE A 12 -1.44 16.27 0.92
C ILE A 12 -0.47 17.32 1.46
N GLU A 13 -0.17 17.21 2.75
CA GLU A 13 0.73 18.09 3.49
C GLU A 13 1.86 17.24 4.09
N SER A 14 3.07 17.80 4.18
CA SER A 14 4.22 17.10 4.75
C SER A 14 5.08 18.00 5.62
N GLU A 15 5.53 17.48 6.75
CA GLU A 15 6.48 18.14 7.64
C GLU A 15 7.40 17.08 8.27
N GLY A 16 8.71 17.17 8.02
CA GLY A 16 9.72 16.32 8.67
C GLY A 16 9.41 14.81 8.63
N GLY A 17 9.16 14.25 7.43
CA GLY A 17 8.86 12.82 7.26
C GLY A 17 7.45 12.39 7.68
N LYS A 18 6.64 13.30 8.22
CA LYS A 18 5.22 13.08 8.52
C LYS A 18 4.37 13.61 7.37
N TRP A 19 3.39 12.82 6.97
CA TRP A 19 2.49 13.12 5.87
C TRP A 19 1.06 13.08 6.37
N LYS A 20 0.28 14.11 6.03
CA LYS A 20 -1.16 14.14 6.27
C LYS A 20 -1.89 14.26 4.95
N MET A 21 -2.88 13.39 4.75
CA MET A 21 -3.81 13.47 3.63
C MET A 21 -5.20 13.75 4.19
N LYS A 22 -5.89 14.75 3.65
CA LYS A 22 -7.26 15.11 4.00
C LYS A 22 -8.16 15.08 2.79
N VAL A 23 -9.37 14.58 2.93
CA VAL A 23 -10.39 14.61 1.86
C VAL A 23 -10.96 16.03 1.75
N LEU A 24 -10.88 16.62 0.55
CA LEU A 24 -11.41 17.96 0.25
C LEU A 24 -12.78 17.90 -0.45
N ASP A 25 -12.94 17.00 -1.43
CA ASP A 25 -14.19 16.80 -2.16
C ASP A 25 -14.34 15.31 -2.45
N GLY A 26 -15.52 14.76 -2.14
CA GLY A 26 -15.82 13.34 -2.30
C GLY A 26 -16.56 13.03 -3.60
N VAL A 27 -16.98 11.77 -3.72
CA VAL A 27 -17.84 11.34 -4.83
C VAL A 27 -19.24 11.95 -4.65
N ARG A 28 -19.83 12.45 -5.75
CA ARG A 28 -21.19 13.01 -5.78
C ARG A 28 -21.76 12.98 -7.18
N PRO A 29 -23.10 13.05 -7.34
CA PRO A 29 -23.73 13.28 -8.63
C PRO A 29 -23.11 14.44 -9.40
N PHE A 30 -22.92 14.25 -10.71
CA PHE A 30 -22.48 15.30 -11.61
C PHE A 30 -23.15 15.17 -12.98
N LYS A 31 -23.30 16.29 -13.69
CA LYS A 31 -23.83 16.31 -15.06
C LYS A 31 -22.75 15.88 -16.05
N SER A 32 -23.09 14.96 -16.95
CA SER A 32 -22.25 14.53 -18.06
C SER A 32 -23.10 14.04 -19.23
N ASN A 33 -22.47 13.57 -20.31
CA ASN A 33 -23.17 12.93 -21.43
C ASN A 33 -23.68 11.53 -21.08
N ASP A 34 -23.19 10.95 -19.99
CA ASP A 34 -23.72 9.72 -19.40
C ASP A 34 -24.80 10.09 -18.35
N PRO A 35 -26.08 9.72 -18.55
CA PRO A 35 -27.15 10.06 -17.60
C PRO A 35 -26.96 9.41 -16.23
N ASP A 36 -26.21 8.30 -16.13
CA ASP A 36 -26.02 7.60 -14.87
C ASP A 36 -25.08 8.36 -13.92
N SER A 37 -24.26 9.29 -14.41
CA SER A 37 -23.41 10.14 -13.55
C SER A 37 -24.23 11.04 -12.61
N SER A 38 -25.49 11.30 -12.96
CA SER A 38 -26.43 12.06 -12.12
C SER A 38 -27.12 11.21 -11.04
N ARG A 39 -26.96 9.88 -11.09
CA ARG A 39 -27.64 8.91 -10.23
C ARG A 39 -26.74 8.31 -9.16
N ILE A 40 -25.50 8.77 -9.05
CA ILE A 40 -24.55 8.37 -8.01
C ILE A 40 -25.18 8.61 -6.64
N PHE A 41 -25.40 7.54 -5.87
CA PHE A 41 -26.04 7.60 -4.55
C PHE A 41 -25.06 7.32 -3.40
N TRP A 42 -23.80 7.04 -3.72
CA TRP A 42 -22.70 6.91 -2.75
C TRP A 42 -21.87 8.19 -2.71
N ASN A 43 -21.21 8.41 -1.57
CA ASN A 43 -20.34 9.57 -1.35
C ASN A 43 -18.87 9.19 -1.16
N ASP A 44 -18.57 7.89 -1.12
CA ASP A 44 -17.25 7.38 -0.76
C ASP A 44 -16.46 6.93 -1.99
N GLY A 45 -15.32 7.57 -2.24
CA GLY A 45 -14.31 7.15 -3.22
C GLY A 45 -13.26 6.16 -2.68
N GLY A 46 -13.40 5.74 -1.43
CA GLY A 46 -12.46 4.86 -0.72
C GLY A 46 -11.37 5.61 0.04
N VAL A 47 -10.66 4.86 0.90
CA VAL A 47 -9.53 5.34 1.70
C VAL A 47 -8.29 4.52 1.37
N HIS A 48 -7.14 5.19 1.26
CA HIS A 48 -5.89 4.55 0.86
C HIS A 48 -5.19 3.83 2.03
N GLN A 49 -5.73 2.70 2.49
CA GLN A 49 -5.19 1.98 3.65
C GLN A 49 -3.72 1.54 3.50
N ASN A 50 -3.28 1.17 2.29
CA ASN A 50 -1.94 0.58 2.10
C ASN A 50 -0.79 1.54 2.46
N ILE A 51 -1.01 2.86 2.42
CA ILE A 51 0.05 3.84 2.72
C ILE A 51 0.28 4.03 4.21
N THR A 52 -0.61 3.54 5.07
CA THR A 52 -0.43 3.59 6.54
C THR A 52 0.34 2.41 7.08
N PHE A 53 0.58 1.38 6.26
CA PHE A 53 1.29 0.18 6.70
C PHE A 53 2.81 0.34 6.52
N PRO A 54 3.60 0.07 7.57
CA PRO A 54 5.05 0.06 7.44
C PRO A 54 5.51 -1.18 6.67
N VAL A 55 6.72 -1.15 6.13
CA VAL A 55 7.23 -2.23 5.28
C VAL A 55 7.78 -3.38 6.12
N HIS A 56 7.17 -4.55 5.99
CA HIS A 56 7.54 -5.78 6.69
C HIS A 56 8.09 -6.85 5.72
N PRO A 57 9.40 -6.95 5.48
CA PRO A 57 9.98 -8.03 4.68
C PRO A 57 9.88 -9.36 5.42
N ASP A 58 9.16 -10.33 4.84
CA ASP A 58 9.05 -11.71 5.31
C ASP A 58 10.46 -12.32 5.53
N PRO A 59 10.75 -12.91 6.70
CA PRO A 59 12.06 -13.45 7.04
C PRO A 59 12.64 -14.48 6.04
N ILE A 60 11.77 -15.20 5.33
CA ILE A 60 12.16 -16.30 4.43
C ILE A 60 12.28 -15.85 2.99
N SER A 61 11.30 -15.09 2.50
CA SER A 61 11.14 -14.75 1.08
C SER A 61 11.46 -13.29 0.74
N GLY A 62 11.56 -12.42 1.74
CA GLY A 62 11.72 -10.97 1.60
C GLY A 62 10.52 -10.25 0.99
N MET A 63 9.36 -10.92 0.85
CA MET A 63 8.13 -10.28 0.37
C MET A 63 7.49 -9.41 1.45
N HIS A 64 6.76 -8.38 1.05
CA HIS A 64 6.02 -7.58 2.02
C HIS A 64 4.86 -8.39 2.65
N CYS A 65 4.84 -8.48 3.97
CA CYS A 65 3.73 -9.07 4.73
C CYS A 65 2.57 -8.09 4.85
N TRP A 66 1.39 -8.45 4.32
CA TRP A 66 0.21 -7.57 4.33
C TRP A 66 -0.69 -7.71 5.55
N HIS A 67 -0.56 -8.79 6.33
CA HIS A 67 -1.35 -8.95 7.54
C HIS A 67 -0.78 -8.05 8.64
N GLN A 68 -1.51 -6.99 8.99
CA GLN A 68 -1.05 -5.96 9.92
C GLN A 68 -1.85 -5.97 11.22
N LYS A 69 -1.14 -5.86 12.35
CA LYS A 69 -1.77 -5.62 13.65
C LYS A 69 -2.09 -4.14 13.78
N VAL A 70 -3.35 -3.82 14.03
CA VAL A 70 -3.81 -2.44 14.26
C VAL A 70 -4.38 -2.28 15.66
N ARG A 71 -4.36 -1.04 16.17
CA ARG A 71 -5.09 -0.64 17.38
C ARG A 71 -6.26 0.23 16.95
N ILE A 72 -7.45 -0.07 17.47
CA ILE A 72 -8.67 0.68 17.19
C ILE A 72 -9.01 1.49 18.44
N GLU A 73 -9.40 2.75 18.24
CA GLU A 73 -9.95 3.62 19.28
C GLU A 73 -11.18 4.36 18.77
N LYS A 74 -11.95 4.97 19.68
CA LYS A 74 -13.07 5.84 19.27
C LYS A 74 -12.50 7.07 18.54
N ALA A 75 -13.17 7.47 17.46
CA ALA A 75 -12.83 8.70 16.75
C ALA A 75 -12.88 9.91 17.69
N ARG A 76 -11.90 10.78 17.55
CA ARG A 76 -11.78 12.03 18.30
C ARG A 76 -12.60 13.13 17.62
N THR A 77 -12.78 14.24 18.31
CA THR A 77 -13.53 15.40 17.80
C THR A 77 -12.90 16.04 16.57
N GLU A 78 -11.59 15.93 16.44
CA GLU A 78 -10.78 16.48 15.36
C GLU A 78 -10.58 15.52 14.18
N ASP A 79 -10.97 14.25 14.32
CA ASP A 79 -10.83 13.26 13.26
C ASP A 79 -11.90 13.48 12.19
N GLN A 80 -11.50 13.42 10.93
CA GLN A 80 -12.41 13.48 9.78
C GLN A 80 -12.37 12.15 9.01
N TYR A 81 -13.51 11.79 8.40
CA TYR A 81 -13.56 10.58 7.59
C TYR A 81 -12.57 10.64 6.43
N GLY A 82 -11.76 9.61 6.28
CA GLY A 82 -10.74 9.52 5.22
C GLY A 82 -9.47 10.31 5.49
N ASP A 83 -9.30 10.95 6.65
CA ASP A 83 -8.01 11.50 7.06
C ASP A 83 -6.99 10.36 7.19
N ILE A 84 -5.81 10.58 6.61
CA ILE A 84 -4.68 9.65 6.70
C ILE A 84 -3.48 10.40 7.26
N PHE A 85 -2.76 9.75 8.17
CA PHE A 85 -1.49 10.22 8.68
C PHE A 85 -0.44 9.11 8.58
N VAL A 86 0.76 9.46 8.12
CA VAL A 86 1.87 8.53 7.96
C VAL A 86 3.15 9.16 8.51
N ASP A 87 3.88 8.40 9.30
CA ASP A 87 5.22 8.75 9.78
C ASP A 87 6.25 7.85 9.07
N THR A 88 7.00 8.42 8.13
CA THR A 88 7.92 7.65 7.29
C THR A 88 9.18 7.24 8.03
N GLU A 89 9.59 7.97 9.07
CA GLU A 89 10.73 7.61 9.91
C GLU A 89 10.40 6.35 10.72
N LYS A 90 9.23 6.32 11.38
CA LYS A 90 8.74 5.13 12.09
C LYS A 90 8.54 3.94 11.15
N SER A 91 8.01 4.19 9.95
CA SER A 91 7.87 3.15 8.94
C SER A 91 9.22 2.52 8.57
N PHE A 92 10.25 3.34 8.44
CA PHE A 92 11.60 2.89 8.12
C PHE A 92 12.33 2.22 9.30
N GLU A 93 12.04 2.60 10.54
CA GLU A 93 12.51 1.90 11.74
C GLU A 93 11.98 0.46 11.77
N ILE A 94 10.67 0.28 11.59
CA ILE A 94 10.03 -1.04 11.53
C ILE A 94 10.59 -1.88 10.38
N TYR A 95 10.80 -1.27 9.21
CA TYR A 95 11.48 -1.93 8.09
C TYR A 95 12.86 -2.44 8.50
N ARG A 96 13.67 -1.62 9.18
CA ARG A 96 15.00 -2.02 9.64
C ARG A 96 14.95 -3.13 10.68
N GLU A 97 13.95 -3.16 11.56
CA GLU A 97 13.76 -4.25 12.51
C GLU A 97 13.46 -5.57 11.80
N TRP A 98 12.54 -5.55 10.84
CA TRP A 98 12.20 -6.73 10.07
C TRP A 98 13.31 -7.19 9.13
N LEU A 99 14.05 -6.24 8.54
CA LEU A 99 15.19 -6.55 7.68
C LEU A 99 16.27 -7.34 8.42
N LYS A 100 16.47 -7.12 9.73
CA LYS A 100 17.40 -7.91 10.55
C LYS A 100 17.00 -9.38 10.67
N MET A 101 15.70 -9.69 10.53
CA MET A 101 15.19 -11.06 10.52
C MET A 101 15.22 -11.69 9.12
N ALA A 102 15.29 -10.86 8.08
CA ALA A 102 15.24 -11.30 6.69
C ALA A 102 16.54 -11.92 6.22
N ARG A 103 16.42 -13.03 5.49
CA ARG A 103 17.55 -13.68 4.83
C ARG A 103 17.89 -12.95 3.53
N PRO A 104 19.14 -12.52 3.31
CA PRO A 104 19.53 -11.91 2.05
C PRO A 104 19.57 -12.95 0.93
N ALA A 105 19.48 -12.50 -0.32
CA ALA A 105 19.83 -13.32 -1.47
C ALA A 105 21.36 -13.35 -1.68
N PRO A 106 21.93 -14.41 -2.27
CA PRO A 106 21.28 -15.65 -2.71
C PRO A 106 20.82 -16.52 -1.53
N GLY A 107 19.62 -17.07 -1.66
CA GLY A 107 19.19 -18.21 -0.87
C GLY A 107 19.83 -19.52 -1.34
N PRO A 108 19.42 -20.66 -0.77
CA PRO A 108 19.91 -21.98 -1.18
C PRO A 108 19.80 -22.19 -2.70
N ASN A 109 20.80 -22.84 -3.29
CA ASN A 109 20.89 -23.12 -4.73
C ASN A 109 20.95 -21.87 -5.65
N GLY A 110 21.38 -20.71 -5.13
CA GLY A 110 21.55 -19.49 -5.93
C GLY A 110 20.23 -18.76 -6.23
N LEU A 111 19.16 -19.11 -5.51
CA LEU A 111 17.83 -18.54 -5.67
C LEU A 111 17.76 -17.11 -5.10
N ARG A 112 17.16 -16.18 -5.83
CA ARG A 112 16.70 -14.87 -5.32
C ARG A 112 15.62 -15.05 -4.27
N ARG A 113 14.72 -16.03 -4.47
CA ARG A 113 13.54 -16.30 -3.64
C ARG A 113 13.10 -17.77 -3.74
N PRO A 114 12.33 -18.31 -2.77
CA PRO A 114 11.89 -19.71 -2.80
C PRO A 114 10.92 -20.03 -3.96
N LEU A 115 11.12 -21.18 -4.62
CA LEU A 115 10.28 -21.68 -5.72
C LEU A 115 8.91 -22.20 -5.27
N TRP A 116 8.81 -22.68 -4.03
CA TRP A 116 7.59 -23.28 -3.48
C TRP A 116 6.57 -22.23 -3.00
N LEU A 117 6.97 -20.96 -2.87
CA LEU A 117 6.07 -19.89 -2.45
C LEU A 117 5.20 -19.44 -3.62
N GLY A 118 3.89 -19.63 -3.50
CA GLY A 118 2.90 -19.21 -4.50
C GLY A 118 2.87 -17.69 -4.69
N ARG A 119 2.69 -17.25 -5.93
CA ARG A 119 2.67 -15.83 -6.30
C ARG A 119 1.63 -15.59 -7.40
N PRO A 120 0.82 -14.53 -7.31
CA PRO A 120 0.15 -13.98 -8.48
C PRO A 120 1.19 -13.60 -9.51
N LEU A 121 0.99 -13.99 -10.77
CA LEU A 121 1.94 -13.74 -11.87
C LEU A 121 3.35 -14.29 -11.56
N ARG A 122 3.43 -15.57 -11.17
CA ARG A 122 4.69 -16.27 -10.93
C ARG A 122 5.63 -16.11 -12.15
N PRO A 123 6.87 -15.61 -11.96
CA PRO A 123 7.85 -15.53 -13.04
C PRO A 123 8.20 -16.91 -13.64
N VAL A 124 8.78 -16.91 -14.84
CA VAL A 124 9.46 -18.10 -15.37
C VAL A 124 10.63 -18.50 -14.46
N GLU A 125 10.96 -19.79 -14.40
CA GLU A 125 11.84 -20.36 -13.38
C GLU A 125 13.25 -19.76 -13.39
N GLU A 126 13.77 -19.40 -14.56
CA GLU A 126 15.10 -18.81 -14.75
C GLU A 126 15.26 -17.46 -14.02
N LEU A 127 14.15 -16.72 -13.83
CA LEU A 127 14.15 -15.43 -13.13
C LEU A 127 14.24 -15.58 -11.61
N PHE A 128 14.12 -16.81 -11.08
CA PHE A 128 14.35 -17.07 -9.67
C PHE A 128 15.83 -17.14 -9.32
N TYR A 129 16.76 -17.21 -10.28
CA TYR A 129 18.19 -17.34 -10.00
C TYR A 129 18.92 -16.00 -10.16
N LEU A 130 19.95 -15.76 -9.32
CA LEU A 130 20.78 -14.55 -9.42
C LEU A 130 21.66 -14.61 -10.67
N ASP A 131 22.35 -15.73 -10.84
CA ASP A 131 23.16 -16.02 -12.01
C ASP A 131 22.33 -16.76 -13.04
N LYS A 132 22.15 -16.14 -14.21
CA LYS A 132 21.76 -16.88 -15.39
C LYS A 132 22.92 -17.81 -15.70
N LYS A 133 22.82 -19.11 -15.41
CA LYS A 133 23.64 -20.07 -16.16
C LYS A 133 23.25 -19.85 -17.62
N LYS A 134 24.13 -19.15 -18.36
CA LYS A 134 24.05 -19.09 -19.82
C LYS A 134 24.05 -20.53 -20.27
N THR A 135 22.92 -20.96 -20.81
CA THR A 135 22.83 -22.21 -21.58
C THR A 135 23.68 -22.06 -22.83
#